data_AF-A0A8S2WHB9-F1
#
_entry.id   AF-A0A8S2WHB9-F1
#
_cell.length_a   1.000
_cell.length_b   1.000
_cell.length_c   1.000
_cell.angle_alpha   90.00
_cell.angle_beta   90.00
_cell.angle_gamma   90.00
#
_symmetry.space_group_name_H-M   'P 1'
#
loop_
_entity.id
_entity.type
_entity.pdbx_description
1 polymer ?
#
loop_
_entity_poly.entity_id
_entity_poly.type
_entity_poly.pdbx_seq_one_letter_code
_entity_poly.pdbx_strand_id
1 'polypeptide(L)' 'MFRSIKAKGTNIYDALMNGYNLNGESWKCFKIFEEMKEDDIIPDEIAWNILIGACSKSGMLHHCQYIVNQIPLNIQNKI' A
#
# COMPACT_ATOMS: atom_id res chain seq x y z
N MET A 1 -8.96 -21.26 1.95
CA MET A 1 -9.61 -21.08 0.63
C MET A 1 -8.90 -20.02 -0.23
N PHE A 2 -7.56 -19.88 -0.15
CA PHE A 2 -6.82 -18.87 -0.93
C PHE A 2 -5.42 -19.35 -1.35
N ARG A 3 -5.30 -20.60 -1.78
CA ARG A 3 -4.10 -21.05 -2.51
C ARG A 3 -4.50 -21.17 -3.96
N SER A 4 -3.90 -20.32 -4.80
CA SER A 4 -4.01 -20.29 -6.27
C SER A 4 -4.82 -19.12 -6.84
N ILE A 5 -4.28 -17.91 -6.70
CA ILE A 5 -4.44 -16.86 -7.71
C ILE A 5 -3.03 -16.41 -8.08
N LYS A 6 -2.48 -17.09 -9.09
CA LYS A 6 -1.15 -16.82 -9.64
C LYS A 6 -1.29 -15.74 -10.71
N ALA A 7 -1.32 -14.48 -10.30
CA ALA A 7 -1.23 -13.33 -11.22
C ALA A 7 -0.76 -12.08 -10.47
N LYS A 8 0.56 -11.96 -10.26
CA LYS A 8 1.24 -10.84 -9.59
C LYS A 8 0.71 -10.57 -8.16
N GLY A 9 1.47 -10.92 -7.12
CA GLY A 9 1.08 -10.71 -5.72
C GLY A 9 0.45 -9.34 -5.44
N THR A 10 0.87 -8.32 -6.17
CA THR A 10 0.30 -6.96 -6.24
C THR A 10 -1.24 -6.89 -6.26
N ASN A 11 -1.94 -7.67 -7.09
CA ASN A 11 -3.36 -7.45 -7.35
C ASN A 11 -4.29 -7.76 -6.15
N ILE A 12 -3.89 -8.69 -5.26
CA ILE A 12 -4.67 -9.02 -4.06
C ILE A 12 -4.44 -7.99 -2.97
N TYR A 13 -3.19 -7.58 -2.74
CA TYR A 13 -2.88 -6.56 -1.75
C TYR A 13 -3.45 -5.21 -2.17
N ASP A 14 -3.44 -4.86 -3.46
CA ASP A 14 -4.08 -3.66 -3.98
C ASP A 14 -5.59 -3.66 -3.72
N ALA A 15 -6.27 -4.78 -3.98
CA ALA A 15 -7.69 -4.90 -3.70
C ALA A 15 -7.99 -4.77 -2.18
N LEU A 16 -7.15 -5.37 -1.34
CA LEU A 16 -7.26 -5.28 0.12
C LEU A 16 -7.02 -3.84 0.61
N MET A 17 -5.93 -3.22 0.21
CA MET A 17 -5.60 -1.83 0.55
C MET A 17 -6.68 -0.87 0.05
N ASN A 18 -7.22 -1.06 -1.15
CA ASN A 18 -8.26 -0.20 -1.68
C ASN A 18 -9.57 -0.37 -0.89
N GLY A 19 -9.93 -1.60 -0.54
CA GLY A 19 -11.07 -1.88 0.34
C GLY A 19 -10.94 -1.21 1.72
N TYR A 20 -9.75 -1.27 2.32
CA TYR A 20 -9.49 -0.61 3.60
C TYR A 20 -9.46 0.92 3.49
N ASN A 21 -8.89 1.47 2.42
CA ASN A 21 -8.87 2.91 2.15
C ASN A 21 -10.29 3.48 1.93
N LEU A 22 -11.18 2.74 1.27
CA LEU A 22 -12.59 3.11 1.09
C LEU A 22 -13.35 3.09 2.42
N ASN A 23 -13.03 2.15 3.30
CA ASN A 23 -13.63 2.05 4.63
C ASN A 23 -13.02 3.02 5.66
N GLY A 24 -12.05 3.85 5.28
CA GLY A 24 -11.34 4.76 6.19
C GLY A 24 -10.40 4.07 7.16
N GLU A 25 -10.19 2.76 7.00
CA GLU A 25 -9.34 1.92 7.86
C GLU A 25 -7.88 2.02 7.42
N SER A 26 -7.36 3.23 7.40
CA SER A 26 -6.05 3.58 6.88
C SER A 26 -4.92 2.75 7.51
N TRP A 27 -5.04 2.43 8.81
CA TRP A 27 -4.11 1.57 9.56
C TRP A 27 -3.98 0.15 8.98
N LYS A 28 -5.05 -0.41 8.41
CA LYS A 28 -5.01 -1.74 7.79
C LYS A 28 -4.25 -1.72 6.47
N CYS A 29 -4.26 -0.59 5.74
CA CYS A 29 -3.40 -0.43 4.56
C CYS A 29 -1.92 -0.54 4.93
N PHE A 30 -1.50 0.06 6.05
CA PHE A 30 -0.11 -0.07 6.53
C PHE A 30 0.24 -1.49 6.92
N LYS A 31 -0.69 -2.20 7.57
CA LYS A 31 -0.48 -3.61 7.92
C LYS A 31 -0.26 -4.47 6.67
N ILE A 32 -1.06 -4.25 5.63
CA ILE A 32 -0.88 -4.92 4.33
C ILE A 32 0.48 -4.56 3.72
N PHE A 33 0.90 -3.30 3.80
CA PHE A 33 2.22 -2.88 3.32
C PHE A 33 3.37 -3.57 4.07
N GLU A 34 3.25 -3.76 5.39
CA GLU A 34 4.23 -4.53 6.15
C GLU A 34 4.23 -6.01 5.76
N GLU A 35 3.05 -6.62 5.59
CA GLU A 35 2.94 -8.00 5.09
C GLU A 35 3.58 -8.16 3.71
N MET A 36 3.40 -7.19 2.80
CA MET A 36 4.08 -7.19 1.50
C MET A 36 5.61 -7.14 1.65
N LYS A 37 6.13 -6.35 2.60
CA LYS A 37 7.58 -6.31 2.88
C LYS A 37 8.10 -7.61 3.48
N GLU A 38 7.35 -8.23 4.39
CA GLU A 38 7.72 -9.52 4.99
C GLU A 38 7.73 -10.65 3.96
N ASP A 39 6.83 -10.60 2.98
CA ASP A 39 6.75 -11.57 1.89
C ASP A 39 7.75 -11.29 0.74
N ASP A 40 8.68 -10.33 0.89
CA ASP A 40 9.61 -9.85 -0.16
C ASP A 40 8.89 -9.38 -1.46
N ILE A 41 7.64 -8.91 -1.32
CA ILE A 41 6.81 -8.40 -2.41
C ILE A 41 7.00 -6.89 -2.52
N ILE A 42 7.52 -6.44 -3.66
CA ILE A 42 7.67 -5.02 -3.95
C ILE A 42 6.28 -4.41 -4.21
N PRO A 43 5.87 -3.39 -3.44
CA PRO A 43 4.64 -2.66 -3.69
C PRO A 43 4.73 -1.92 -5.03
N ASP A 44 3.68 -2.00 -5.86
CA ASP A 44 3.65 -1.28 -7.13
C ASP A 44 3.11 0.16 -7.00
N GLU A 45 3.11 0.90 -8.12
CA GLU A 45 2.62 2.27 -8.22
C GLU A 45 1.19 2.48 -7.67
N ILE A 46 0.28 1.53 -7.88
CA ILE A 46 -1.09 1.50 -7.35
C ILE A 46 -1.07 1.36 -5.82
N ALA A 47 -0.29 0.43 -5.27
CA ALA A 47 -0.15 0.26 -3.82
C ALA A 47 0.31 1.56 -3.15
N TRP A 48 1.32 2.21 -3.71
CA TRP A 48 1.82 3.49 -3.20
C TRP A 48 0.77 4.60 -3.29
N ASN A 49 0.02 4.69 -4.40
CA ASN A 49 -1.07 5.65 -4.53
C ASN A 49 -2.17 5.44 -3.48
N ILE A 50 -2.54 4.18 -3.19
CA ILE A 50 -3.53 3.87 -2.16
C ILE A 50 -2.99 4.25 -0.78
N LEU A 51 -1.74 3.95 -0.48
CA LEU A 51 -1.12 4.27 0.80
C LEU A 51 -1.05 5.78 1.02
N ILE A 52 -0.64 6.57 0.02
CA ILE A 52 -0.65 8.04 0.08
C ILE A 52 -2.06 8.57 0.29
N GLY A 53 -3.05 8.05 -0.45
CA GLY A 53 -4.44 8.47 -0.32
C GLY A 53 -5.03 8.16 1.06
N ALA A 54 -4.77 6.97 1.60
CA ALA A 54 -5.14 6.59 2.96
C ALA A 54 -4.44 7.48 4.01
N CYS A 55 -3.17 7.80 3.74
CA CYS A 55 -2.38 8.72 4.53
C CYS A 55 -2.99 10.11 4.65
N SER A 56 -3.32 10.73 3.51
CA SER A 56 -3.95 12.05 3.45
C SER A 56 -5.30 12.06 4.16
N LYS A 57 -6.06 10.97 4.10
CA LYS A 57 -7.36 10.85 4.80
C LYS A 57 -7.22 10.62 6.30
N SER A 58 -6.21 9.89 6.74
CA SER A 58 -6.02 9.50 8.14
C SER A 58 -5.44 10.60 9.04
N GLY A 59 -4.80 11.61 8.45
CA GLY A 59 -4.08 12.64 9.21
C GLY A 59 -2.83 12.12 9.96
N MET A 60 -2.43 10.86 9.72
CA MET A 60 -1.30 10.23 10.41
C MET A 60 0.04 10.60 9.75
N LEU A 61 0.43 11.87 9.91
CA LEU A 61 1.65 12.44 9.31
C LEU A 61 2.91 11.60 9.52
N HIS A 62 3.11 11.04 10.71
CA HIS A 62 4.29 10.22 11.02
C HIS A 62 4.39 8.97 10.13
N HIS A 63 3.27 8.28 9.93
CA HIS A 63 3.21 7.09 9.09
C HIS A 63 3.34 7.45 7.60
N CYS A 64 2.81 8.61 7.20
CA CYS A 64 2.98 9.10 5.84
C CYS A 64 4.42 9.46 5.52
N GLN A 65 5.10 10.11 6.45
CA GLN A 65 6.51 10.43 6.29
C GLN A 65 7.34 9.16 6.14
N TYR A 66 7.03 8.13 6.95
CA TYR A 66 7.66 6.81 6.83
C TYR A 66 7.45 6.19 5.44
N ILE A 67 6.20 6.13 4.96
CA ILE A 67 5.88 5.58 3.64
C ILE A 67 6.57 6.36 2.53
N VAL A 68 6.48 7.70 2.55
CA VAL A 68 7.08 8.55 1.52
C VAL A 68 8.60 8.37 1.45
N ASN A 69 9.26 8.16 2.60
CA ASN A 69 10.70 7.86 2.65
C ASN A 69 11.05 6.46 2.12
N GLN A 70 10.09 5.55 2.04
CA GLN A 70 10.27 4.20 1.49
C GLN A 70 9.88 4.11 0.01
N ILE A 71 9.25 5.14 -0.56
CA ILE A 71 8.93 5.19 -2.00
C ILE A 71 10.26 5.23 -2.79
N PRO A 72 10.51 4.26 -3.70
CA PRO A 72 11.66 4.34 -4.57
C PRO A 72 11.54 5.58 -5.49
N LEU A 73 12.63 6.34 -5.62
CA LEU A 73 12.77 7.58 -6.42
C LEU A 73 12.19 7.49 -7.85
N ASN A 74 12.00 6.28 -8.38
CA ASN A 74 11.40 6.01 -9.68
C ASN A 74 9.91 6.37 -9.80
N ILE A 75 9.17 6.48 -8.70
CA ILE A 75 7.74 6.83 -8.70
C ILE A 75 7.51 8.34 -8.51
N GLN A 76 8.47 9.07 -7.92
CA GLN A 76 8.38 10.52 -7.72
C GLN A 76 8.37 11.33 -9.04
N ASN A 77 8.91 10.78 -10.13
CA ASN A 77 9.03 11.48 -11.42
C ASN A 77 7.77 11.43 -12.31
N LYS A 78 6.63 10.93 -11.79
CA LYS A 78 5.40 10.75 -12.57
C LYS A 78 4.16 11.35 -11.93
N ILE A 79 4.33 12.10 -10.82
CA ILE A 79 3.30 12.90 -10.17
C ILE A 79 3.48 14.36 -10.59
#